data_AF-A0A7I8ELU6-F1
#
_entry.id   AF-A0A7I8ELU6-F1
#
_cell.length_a   1.000
_cell.length_b   1.000
_cell.length_c   1.000
_cell.angle_alpha   90.00
_cell.angle_beta   90.00
_cell.angle_gamma   90.00
#
_symmetry.space_group_name_H-M   'P 1'
#
loop_
_entity.id
_entity.type
_entity.pdbx_description
1 polymer ?
#
loop_
_entity_poly.entity_id
_entity_poly.type
_entity_poly.pdbx_seq_one_letter_code
_entity_poly.pdbx_strand_id
1 'polypeptide(L)'
;MQRLLLTSKGFANVAIEEAFLSLLPASPRDLKVALIPTASREMKGRHPSMLAVGERLRQMGFQAIDSIDVEAEDVTLLHGYDVLYFGGGNPFYLLHQL
;
A
#
# COMPACT_ATOMS: atom_id res chain seq x y z
N MET A 1 1.95 -19.05 6.78
CA MET A 1 0.59 -18.46 6.87
C MET A 1 0.55 -17.21 6.01
N GLN A 2 -0.55 -17.01 5.26
CA GLN A 2 -0.74 -15.77 4.50
C GLN A 2 -1.21 -14.65 5.44
N ARG A 3 -0.69 -13.44 5.25
CA ARG A 3 -1.04 -12.25 6.02
C ARG A 3 -1.70 -11.25 5.08
N LEU A 4 -3.00 -11.08 5.23
CA LEU A 4 -3.81 -10.24 4.35
C LEU A 4 -4.76 -9.40 5.20
N LEU A 5 -4.87 -8.12 4.86
CA LEU A 5 -5.85 -7.20 5.41
C LEU A 5 -6.68 -6.64 4.25
N LEU A 6 -7.97 -6.97 4.24
CA LEU A 6 -8.92 -6.46 3.26
C LEU A 6 -9.79 -5.39 3.92
N THR A 7 -9.85 -4.22 3.31
CA THR A 7 -10.60 -3.06 3.81
C THR A 7 -11.32 -2.38 2.66
N SER A 8 -12.54 -1.92 2.90
CA SER A 8 -13.32 -1.14 1.93
C SER A 8 -12.83 0.30 1.79
N LYS A 9 -12.07 0.82 2.76
CA LYS A 9 -11.63 2.23 2.80
C LYS A 9 -10.29 2.41 3.51
N GLY A 10 -9.24 1.71 3.08
CA GLY A 10 -7.87 1.92 3.60
C GLY A 10 -7.80 1.97 5.13
N PHE A 11 -6.98 2.88 5.67
CA PHE A 11 -6.86 3.14 7.11
C PHE A 11 -7.94 4.11 7.60
N ALA A 12 -9.22 3.71 7.53
CA ALA A 12 -10.35 4.57 7.90
C ALA A 12 -10.55 4.79 9.41
N ASN A 13 -9.98 3.92 10.25
CA ASN A 13 -10.10 3.99 11.70
C ASN A 13 -8.96 3.22 12.39
N VAL A 14 -8.78 3.48 13.69
CA VAL A 14 -7.72 2.89 14.52
C VAL A 14 -7.77 1.36 14.54
N ALA A 15 -8.96 0.75 14.53
CA ALA A 15 -9.06 -0.72 14.57
C ALA A 15 -8.45 -1.38 13.32
N ILE A 16 -8.59 -0.78 12.15
CA ILE A 16 -7.95 -1.28 10.91
C ILE A 16 -6.43 -1.14 10.99
N GLU A 17 -5.95 -0.07 11.61
CA GLU A 17 -4.52 0.20 11.77
C GLU A 17 -3.87 -0.75 12.76
N GLU A 18 -4.52 -1.01 13.89
CA GLU A 18 -4.07 -2.01 14.86
C GLU A 18 -4.07 -3.41 14.24
N ALA A 19 -5.11 -3.75 13.47
CA ALA A 19 -5.15 -5.00 12.72
C ALA A 19 -3.98 -5.10 11.73
N PHE A 20 -3.69 -4.03 10.97
CA PHE A 20 -2.54 -3.96 10.08
C PHE A 20 -1.21 -4.16 10.81
N LEU A 21 -0.99 -3.42 11.91
CA LEU A 21 0.24 -3.51 12.70
C LEU A 21 0.44 -4.91 13.30
N SER A 22 -0.63 -5.58 13.74
CA SER A 22 -0.57 -6.94 14.28
C SER A 22 -0.14 -8.01 13.28
N LEU A 23 -0.23 -7.73 11.97
CA LEU A 23 0.20 -8.64 10.91
C LEU A 23 1.70 -8.51 10.59
N LEU A 24 2.33 -7.41 10.98
CA LEU A 24 3.71 -7.12 10.58
C LEU A 24 4.70 -8.12 11.20
N PRO A 25 5.71 -8.58 10.44
CA PRO A 25 6.74 -9.50 10.96
C PRO A 25 7.72 -8.83 11.93
N ALA A 26 7.83 -7.51 11.88
CA ALA A 26 8.81 -6.73 12.62
C ALA A 26 8.28 -5.30 12.86
N SER A 27 9.12 -4.45 13.46
CA SER A 27 8.79 -3.04 13.68
C SER A 27 8.63 -2.30 12.34
N PRO A 28 7.64 -1.40 12.20
CA PRO A 28 7.45 -0.59 10.99
C PRO A 28 8.71 0.09 10.44
N ARG A 29 9.62 0.53 11.32
CA ARG A 29 10.87 1.21 10.94
C ARG A 29 11.84 0.32 10.15
N ASP A 30 11.74 -1.00 10.34
CA ASP A 30 12.63 -2.01 9.77
C ASP A 30 12.04 -2.62 8.48
N LEU A 31 10.86 -2.15 8.05
CA LEU A 31 10.10 -2.69 6.93
C LEU A 31 9.97 -1.69 5.78
N LYS A 32 9.94 -2.22 4.56
CA LYS A 32 9.71 -1.46 3.33
C LYS A 32 8.29 -1.64 2.82
N VAL A 33 7.65 -0.54 2.45
CA VAL A 33 6.28 -0.52 1.90
C VAL A 33 6.28 -0.08 0.44
N ALA A 34 5.67 -0.88 -0.42
CA ALA A 34 5.28 -0.45 -1.75
C ALA A 34 3.80 -0.03 -1.75
N LEU A 35 3.55 1.25 -2.02
CA LEU A 35 2.22 1.78 -2.34
C LEU A 35 1.95 1.53 -3.83
N ILE A 36 0.87 0.84 -4.14
CA ILE A 36 0.49 0.48 -5.51
C ILE A 36 -0.77 1.27 -5.88
N PRO A 37 -0.61 2.47 -6.50
CA PRO A 37 -1.72 3.36 -6.77
C PRO A 37 -2.44 3.06 -8.09
N THR A 38 -2.04 1.99 -8.80
CA THR A 38 -2.40 1.72 -10.19
C THR A 38 -3.90 1.71 -10.46
N ALA A 39 -4.71 1.29 -9.48
CA ALA A 39 -6.17 1.32 -9.57
C ALA A 39 -6.75 2.75 -9.75
N SER A 40 -6.05 3.79 -9.29
CA SER A 40 -6.39 5.19 -9.50
C SER A 40 -5.87 5.67 -10.85
N ARG A 41 -6.48 5.20 -11.94
CA ARG A 41 -6.03 5.35 -13.34
C ARG A 41 -5.37 6.68 -13.69
N GLU A 42 -5.99 7.82 -13.36
CA GLU A 42 -5.51 9.14 -13.79
C GLU A 42 -4.59 9.79 -12.75
N MET A 43 -4.97 9.74 -11.47
CA MET A 43 -4.25 10.45 -10.41
C MET A 43 -3.10 9.64 -9.83
N LYS A 44 -3.18 8.31 -9.85
CA LYS A 44 -2.15 7.39 -9.35
C LYS A 44 -1.67 7.81 -7.96
N GLY A 45 -0.34 7.90 -7.77
CA GLY A 45 0.26 8.31 -6.50
C GLY A 45 -0.11 9.73 -6.06
N ARG A 46 -0.63 10.57 -6.98
CA ARG A 46 -1.12 11.93 -6.67
C ARG A 46 -2.54 11.94 -6.12
N HIS A 47 -3.25 10.80 -6.12
CA HIS A 47 -4.61 10.72 -5.58
C HIS A 47 -4.58 11.06 -4.08
N PRO A 48 -5.46 11.95 -3.58
CA PRO A 48 -5.42 12.38 -2.18
C PRO A 48 -5.46 11.22 -1.17
N SER A 49 -6.19 10.14 -1.48
CA SER A 49 -6.21 8.95 -0.62
C SER A 49 -4.86 8.22 -0.56
N MET A 50 -4.10 8.20 -1.65
CA MET A 50 -2.76 7.57 -1.66
C MET A 50 -1.76 8.40 -0.86
N LEU A 51 -1.82 9.73 -0.99
CA LEU A 51 -1.02 10.64 -0.18
C LEU A 51 -1.34 10.48 1.31
N ALA A 52 -2.63 10.45 1.66
CA ALA A 52 -3.08 10.24 3.04
C ALA A 52 -2.62 8.90 3.62
N VAL A 53 -2.61 7.83 2.82
CA VAL A 53 -2.07 6.52 3.22
C VAL A 53 -0.57 6.62 3.49
N GLY A 54 0.20 7.29 2.62
CA GLY A 54 1.62 7.52 2.82
C GLY A 54 1.92 8.26 4.12
N GLU A 55 1.19 9.34 4.42
CA GLU A 55 1.32 10.04 5.70
C GLU A 55 0.95 9.16 6.89
N ARG A 56 -0.10 8.34 6.76
CA ARG A 56 -0.53 7.45 7.84
C ARG A 56 0.52 6.37 8.15
N LEU A 57 1.15 5.80 7.13
CA LEU A 57 2.26 4.87 7.29
C LEU A 57 3.47 5.54 7.96
N ARG A 58 3.80 6.78 7.61
CA ARG A 58 4.86 7.53 8.32
C ARG A 58 4.51 7.74 9.79
N GLN A 59 3.26 8.07 10.11
CA GLN A 59 2.79 8.19 11.50
C GLN A 59 2.86 6.87 12.26
N MET A 60 2.70 5.72 11.59
CA MET A 60 2.90 4.39 12.17
C MET A 60 4.38 4.01 12.34
N GLY A 61 5.32 4.83 11.86
CA GLY A 61 6.76 4.63 12.04
C GLY A 61 7.47 3.98 10.85
N PHE A 62 6.81 3.80 9.70
CA PHE A 62 7.50 3.36 8.48
C PHE A 62 8.42 4.46 7.95
N GLN A 63 9.64 4.08 7.57
CA GLN A 63 10.65 5.01 7.05
C GLN A 63 10.92 4.83 5.55
N ALA A 64 10.75 3.60 5.04
CA ALA A 64 10.91 3.27 3.62
C ALA A 64 9.54 3.03 2.99
N ILE A 65 9.03 4.04 2.28
CA ILE A 65 7.73 4.01 1.61
C ILE A 65 7.94 4.52 0.20
N ASP A 66 7.74 3.66 -0.77
CA ASP A 66 7.86 3.97 -2.19
C ASP A 66 6.51 3.78 -2.88
N SER A 67 6.25 4.56 -3.93
CA SER A 67 5.07 4.41 -4.77
C SER A 67 5.48 3.72 -6.07
N ILE A 68 4.91 2.56 -6.34
CA ILE A 68 5.20 1.74 -7.52
C ILE A 68 3.95 1.62 -8.38
N ASP A 69 3.93 2.26 -9.54
CA ASP A 69 2.86 2.10 -10.52
C ASP A 69 3.17 0.93 -11.46
N VAL A 70 2.53 -0.23 -11.21
CA VAL A 70 2.78 -1.47 -11.97
C VAL A 70 2.40 -1.38 -13.46
N GLU A 71 1.70 -0.32 -13.87
CA GLU A 71 1.47 -0.03 -15.29
C GLU A 71 2.74 0.49 -16.00
N ALA A 72 3.57 1.25 -15.29
CA ALA A 72 4.71 1.97 -15.87
C ALA A 72 6.07 1.41 -15.43
N GLU A 73 6.09 0.65 -14.34
CA GLU A 73 7.30 0.16 -13.69
C GLU A 73 7.38 -1.37 -13.71
N ASP A 74 8.58 -1.92 -13.55
CA ASP A 74 8.82 -3.35 -13.50
C ASP A 74 8.24 -3.97 -12.21
N VAL A 75 7.28 -4.87 -12.35
CA VAL A 75 6.61 -5.55 -11.23
C VAL A 75 7.58 -6.37 -10.38
N THR A 76 8.74 -6.78 -10.92
CA THR A 76 9.74 -7.54 -10.15
C THR A 76 10.33 -6.73 -9.00
N LEU A 77 10.23 -5.40 -9.03
CA LEU A 77 10.61 -4.52 -7.92
C LEU A 77 9.85 -4.84 -6.64
N LEU A 78 8.62 -5.38 -6.74
CA LEU A 78 7.78 -5.72 -5.57
C LEU A 78 8.40 -6.82 -4.69
N HIS A 79 9.32 -7.64 -5.22
CA HIS A 79 10.03 -8.65 -4.43
C HIS A 79 10.94 -8.04 -3.35
N GLY A 80 11.29 -6.76 -3.46
CA GLY A 80 12.13 -6.04 -2.50
C GLY A 80 11.39 -5.45 -1.30
N TYR A 81 10.07 -5.64 -1.19
CA TYR A 81 9.23 -5.01 -0.18
C TYR A 81 8.59 -6.03 0.77
N ASP A 82 8.41 -5.61 2.03
CA ASP A 82 7.79 -6.44 3.08
C ASP A 82 6.26 -6.27 3.11
N VAL A 83 5.78 -5.10 2.69
CA VAL A 83 4.36 -4.74 2.67
C VAL A 83 3.99 -4.21 1.29
N LEU A 84 2.94 -4.80 0.71
CA LEU A 84 2.30 -4.31 -0.50
C LEU A 84 0.95 -3.70 -0.14
N TYR A 85 0.78 -2.41 -0.38
CA TYR A 85 -0.48 -1.70 -0.17
C TYR A 85 -1.13 -1.39 -1.51
N PHE A 86 -2.26 -2.02 -1.80
CA PHE A 86 -3.03 -1.75 -3.02
C PHE A 86 -4.05 -0.63 -2.77
N GLY A 87 -3.92 0.46 -3.52
CA GLY A 87 -4.84 1.60 -3.47
C GLY A 87 -6.24 1.27 -4.01
N GLY A 88 -7.24 2.03 -3.55
CA GLY A 88 -8.59 1.98 -4.12
C GLY A 88 -8.67 2.58 -5.53
N GLY A 89 -9.72 2.26 -6.27
CA GLY A 89 -9.94 2.75 -7.63
C GLY A 89 -10.68 1.73 -8.47
N ASN A 90 -10.25 1.52 -9.72
CA ASN A 90 -10.82 0.53 -10.62
C ASN A 90 -10.10 -0.83 -10.45
N PRO A 91 -10.76 -1.86 -9.89
CA PRO A 91 -10.15 -3.17 -9.68
C PRO A 91 -9.94 -3.95 -10.97
N PHE A 92 -10.78 -3.77 -12.00
CA PHE A 92 -10.59 -4.40 -13.31
C PHE A 92 -9.35 -3.85 -14.01
N TYR A 93 -9.10 -2.56 -13.86
CA TYR A 93 -7.89 -1.93 -14.40
C TYR A 93 -6.63 -2.44 -13.69
N LEU A 94 -6.65 -2.50 -12.36
CA LEU A 94 -5.54 -3.07 -11.60
C LEU A 94 -5.25 -4.51 -12.03
N LEU A 95 -6.29 -5.35 -12.13
CA LEU A 95 -6.13 -6.75 -12.53
C LEU A 95 -5.58 -6.91 -13.96
N HIS A 96 -5.91 -5.99 -14.88
CA HIS A 96 -5.37 -6.02 -16.24
C HIS A 96 -3.86 -5.72 -16.30
N GLN A 97 -3.33 -5.00 -15.30
CA GLN A 97 -1.90 -4.59 -15.25
C GLN A 97 -1.02 -5.53 -14.40
N LEU A 98 -1.60 -6.57 -13.80
CA LEU A 98 -0.91 -7.57 -12.97
C LEU A 98 -0.77 -8.89 -13.73
#